data_AF-A0ABD2PU63-F1
#
_entry.id   AF-A0ABD2PU63-F1
#
_cell.length_a   1.000
_cell.length_b   1.000
_cell.length_c   1.000
_cell.angle_alpha   90.00
_cell.angle_beta   90.00
_cell.angle_gamma   90.00
#
_symmetry.space_group_name_H-M   'P 1'
#
loop_
_entity.id
_entity.type
_entity.pdbx_description
1 polymer ?
#
loop_
_entity_poly.entity_id
_entity_poly.type
_entity_poly.pdbx_seq_one_letter_code
_entity_poly.pdbx_strand_id
1 'polypeptide(L)'
;MTELEILKLKAQKTTDESLESTNRMVKMTAEAKESGINSLGMLHEQGEQLDRINTGMDHIQADINEADRHIENLNKCCGLFVCPWNRRKKTIKQFDVHVKPTETRTTIPDRYNCEPPRQTTNGDGRYIQRITNDAREDAMEDNMREVAGTLSDLKNIASDMNREIKRQNNLVDDINRK
;
A
#
# COMPACT_ATOMS: atom_id res chain seq x y z
N MET A 1 12.99 -36.61 -42.28
CA MET A 1 13.22 -36.30 -40.86
C MET A 1 13.01 -37.55 -40.05
N THR A 2 14.00 -37.94 -39.27
CA THR A 2 13.90 -39.06 -38.32
C THR A 2 13.18 -38.61 -37.04
N GLU A 3 12.57 -39.54 -36.31
CA GLU A 3 11.86 -39.23 -35.05
C GLU A 3 12.78 -38.56 -34.01
N LEU A 4 14.04 -38.96 -33.98
CA LEU A 4 15.09 -38.37 -33.14
C LEU A 4 15.31 -36.89 -33.46
N GLU A 5 15.33 -36.52 -34.74
CA GLU A 5 15.51 -35.12 -35.18
C GLU A 5 14.33 -34.26 -34.74
N ILE A 6 13.10 -34.77 -34.83
CA ILE A 6 11.88 -34.06 -34.40
C ILE A 6 11.92 -33.80 -32.89
N LEU A 7 12.30 -34.80 -32.10
CA LEU A 7 12.40 -34.67 -30.64
C LEU A 7 13.47 -33.65 -30.23
N LYS A 8 14.65 -33.68 -30.87
CA LYS A 8 15.72 -32.70 -30.60
C LYS A 8 15.29 -31.28 -30.93
N LEU A 9 14.63 -31.10 -32.08
CA LEU A 9 14.15 -29.78 -32.51
C LEU A 9 13.08 -29.25 -31.56
N LYS A 10 12.17 -30.12 -31.07
CA LYS A 10 11.17 -29.73 -30.08
C LYS A 10 11.81 -29.32 -28.74
N ALA A 11 12.80 -30.07 -28.26
CA ALA A 11 13.51 -29.75 -27.01
C ALA A 11 14.23 -28.39 -27.09
N GLN A 12 14.93 -28.11 -28.19
CA GLN A 12 15.59 -26.82 -28.42
C GLN A 12 14.59 -25.68 -28.46
N LYS A 13 13.48 -25.86 -29.19
CA LYS A 13 12.40 -24.87 -29.28
C LYS A 13 11.81 -24.56 -27.90
N THR A 14 11.49 -25.57 -27.10
CA THR A 14 10.96 -25.35 -25.74
C THR A 14 11.97 -24.61 -24.87
N THR A 15 13.27 -24.93 -25.00
CA THR A 15 14.33 -24.23 -24.27
C THR A 15 14.42 -22.75 -24.69
N ASP A 16 14.11 -22.42 -25.95
CA ASP A 16 14.18 -21.03 -26.47
C ASP A 16 13.02 -20.22 -25.91
N GLU A 17 11.83 -20.81 -25.96
CA GLU A 17 10.61 -20.26 -25.37
C GLU A 17 10.76 -20.04 -23.86
N SER A 18 11.42 -20.96 -23.15
CA SER A 18 11.72 -20.81 -21.73
C SER A 18 12.66 -19.63 -21.47
N LEU A 19 13.75 -19.49 -22.23
CA LEU A 19 14.68 -18.38 -22.09
C LEU A 19 13.98 -17.04 -22.36
N GLU A 20 13.18 -16.95 -23.42
CA GLU A 20 12.40 -15.76 -23.72
C GLU A 20 11.41 -15.44 -22.59
N SER A 21 10.78 -16.46 -21.99
CA SER A 21 9.91 -16.27 -20.83
C SER A 21 10.66 -15.71 -19.63
N THR A 22 11.88 -16.18 -19.36
CA THR A 22 12.71 -15.62 -18.28
C THR A 22 13.08 -14.16 -18.54
N ASN A 23 13.41 -13.79 -19.79
CA ASN A 23 13.68 -12.41 -20.17
C ASN A 23 12.45 -11.50 -19.96
N ARG A 24 11.26 -11.97 -20.34
CA ARG A 24 10.02 -11.24 -20.08
C ARG A 24 9.78 -11.06 -18.58
N MET A 25 10.08 -12.07 -17.77
CA MET A 25 9.90 -11.98 -16.32
C MET A 25 10.84 -10.93 -15.70
N VAL A 26 12.13 -10.91 -16.09
CA VAL A 26 13.08 -9.86 -15.67
C VAL A 26 12.48 -8.48 -15.95
N LYS A 27 12.06 -8.23 -17.19
CA LYS A 27 11.45 -6.95 -17.59
C LYS A 27 10.22 -6.60 -16.74
N MET A 28 9.27 -7.53 -16.59
CA MET A 28 8.05 -7.28 -15.82
C MET A 28 8.35 -6.98 -14.34
N THR A 29 9.31 -7.68 -13.73
CA THR A 29 9.66 -7.42 -12.32
C THR A 29 10.40 -6.10 -12.13
N ALA A 30 11.22 -5.68 -13.09
CA ALA A 30 11.86 -4.37 -13.08
C ALA A 30 10.82 -3.25 -13.20
N GLU A 31 9.88 -3.36 -14.14
CA GLU A 31 8.77 -2.41 -14.31
C GLU A 31 7.88 -2.35 -13.05
N ALA A 32 7.58 -3.50 -12.45
CA ALA A 32 6.80 -3.57 -11.21
C ALA A 32 7.53 -2.88 -10.04
N LYS A 33 8.85 -3.04 -9.94
CA LYS A 33 9.67 -2.39 -8.91
C LYS A 33 9.64 -0.87 -9.07
N GLU A 34 9.81 -0.37 -10.29
CA GLU A 34 9.75 1.07 -10.58
C GLU A 34 8.38 1.66 -10.22
N SER A 35 7.30 1.00 -10.66
CA SER A 35 5.95 1.39 -10.29
C SER A 35 5.73 1.38 -8.77
N GLY A 36 6.25 0.36 -8.07
CA GLY A 36 6.16 0.24 -6.62
C GLY A 36 6.88 1.38 -5.88
N ILE A 37 8.08 1.77 -6.35
CA ILE A 37 8.83 2.90 -5.78
C ILE A 37 8.04 4.21 -5.98
N ASN A 38 7.48 4.44 -7.16
CA ASN A 38 6.67 5.63 -7.43
C ASN A 38 5.43 5.67 -6.52
N SER A 39 4.72 4.54 -6.38
CA SER A 39 3.58 4.43 -5.46
C SER A 39 3.96 4.71 -4.01
N LEU A 40 5.10 4.20 -3.54
CA LEU A 40 5.59 4.49 -2.19
C LEU A 40 5.92 5.98 -2.00
N GLY A 41 6.51 6.63 -3.01
CA GLY A 41 6.75 8.08 -3.00
C GLY A 41 5.45 8.88 -2.89
N MET A 42 4.42 8.53 -3.67
CA MET A 42 3.10 9.15 -3.58
C MET A 42 2.44 8.92 -2.22
N LEU A 43 2.55 7.72 -1.65
CA LEU A 43 2.04 7.45 -0.30
C LEU A 43 2.72 8.35 0.74
N HIS A 44 4.04 8.54 0.66
CA HIS A 44 4.73 9.43 1.58
C HIS A 44 4.22 10.88 1.49
N GLU A 45 4.06 11.42 0.28
CA GLU A 45 3.51 12.76 0.07
C GLU A 45 2.07 12.89 0.62
N GLN A 46 1.23 11.87 0.41
CA GLN A 46 -0.12 11.82 0.99
C GLN A 46 -0.09 11.80 2.51
N GLY A 47 0.87 11.10 3.11
CA GLY A 47 1.07 11.07 4.57
C GLY A 47 1.36 12.46 5.13
N GLU A 48 2.27 13.21 4.50
CA GLU A 48 2.55 14.59 4.90
C GLU A 48 1.35 15.52 4.73
N GLN A 49 0.55 15.33 3.68
CA GLN A 49 -0.70 16.07 3.49
C GLN A 49 -1.69 15.81 4.63
N LEU A 50 -1.85 14.55 5.05
CA LEU A 50 -2.70 14.20 6.18
C LEU A 50 -2.20 14.80 7.50
N ASP A 51 -0.89 14.83 7.75
CA ASP A 51 -0.31 15.47 8.94
C ASP A 51 -0.64 16.98 8.98
N ARG A 52 -0.58 17.66 7.82
CA ARG A 52 -0.99 19.07 7.69
C ARG A 52 -2.48 19.27 7.98
N ILE A 53 -3.33 18.39 7.45
CA ILE A 53 -4.78 18.43 7.70
C ILE A 53 -5.07 18.21 9.19
N ASN A 54 -4.44 17.22 9.81
CA ASN A 54 -4.61 16.91 11.22
C ASN A 54 -4.27 18.12 12.12
N THR A 55 -3.16 18.80 11.80
CA THR A 55 -2.74 20.02 12.51
C THR A 55 -3.72 21.17 12.27
N GLY A 56 -4.18 21.36 11.02
CA GLY A 56 -5.20 22.36 10.69
C GLY A 56 -6.51 22.13 11.47
N MET A 57 -6.89 20.87 11.69
CA MET A 57 -8.08 20.53 12.46
C MET A 57 -7.91 20.81 13.96
N ASP A 58 -6.72 20.65 14.53
CA ASP A 58 -6.43 21.09 15.90
C ASP A 58 -6.59 22.60 16.07
N HIS A 59 -6.15 23.39 15.09
CA HIS A 59 -6.37 24.83 15.07
C HIS A 59 -7.86 25.18 15.01
N ILE A 60 -8.63 24.52 14.13
CA ILE A 60 -10.08 24.73 14.05
C ILE A 60 -10.76 24.40 15.37
N GLN A 61 -10.37 23.29 16.02
CA GLN A 61 -10.95 22.93 17.31
C GLN A 61 -10.62 23.96 18.40
N ALA A 62 -9.40 24.51 18.40
CA ALA A 62 -9.02 25.59 19.30
C ALA A 62 -9.84 26.87 19.04
N ASP A 63 -10.00 27.26 17.77
CA ASP A 63 -10.75 28.44 17.36
C ASP A 63 -12.25 28.31 17.72
N ILE A 64 -12.84 27.13 17.55
CA ILE A 64 -14.23 26.85 17.96
C ILE A 64 -14.36 27.01 19.48
N ASN A 65 -13.43 26.44 20.25
CA ASN A 65 -13.44 26.57 21.71
C ASN A 65 -13.28 28.02 22.18
N GLU A 66 -12.46 28.83 21.48
CA GLU A 66 -12.29 30.25 21.79
C GLU A 66 -13.55 31.06 21.43
N ALA A 67 -14.15 30.78 20.27
CA ALA A 67 -15.40 31.39 19.85
C ALA A 67 -16.54 31.11 20.85
N ASP A 68 -16.64 29.88 21.37
CA ASP A 68 -17.60 29.51 22.42
C ASP A 68 -17.41 30.34 23.69
N ARG A 69 -16.15 30.56 24.13
CA ARG A 69 -15.86 31.42 25.30
C ARG A 69 -16.28 32.87 25.05
N HIS A 70 -16.04 33.40 23.85
CA HIS A 70 -16.48 34.73 23.49
C HIS A 70 -18.02 34.84 23.51
N ILE A 71 -18.74 33.84 23.01
CA ILE A 71 -20.21 33.79 23.08
C ILE A 71 -20.70 33.68 24.53
N GLU A 72 -20.07 32.86 25.38
CA GLU A 72 -20.39 32.78 26.81
C GLU A 72 -20.17 34.12 27.53
N ASN A 73 -19.09 34.82 27.21
CA ASN A 73 -18.79 36.12 27.79
C ASN A 73 -19.75 37.21 27.29
N LEU A 74 -20.17 37.17 26.02
CA LEU A 74 -21.22 38.05 25.49
C LEU A 74 -22.60 37.77 26.12
N ASN A 75 -22.90 36.51 26.47
CA ASN A 75 -24.08 36.17 27.26
C ASN A 75 -24.03 36.71 28.71
N LYS A 76 -22.83 37.04 29.23
CA LYS A 76 -22.63 37.75 30.50
C LYS A 76 -22.65 39.27 30.30
N CYS A 77 -23.68 39.78 29.64
CA CYS A 77 -23.93 41.21 29.60
C CYS A 77 -24.48 41.66 30.98
N CYS A 78 -23.79 42.63 31.60
CA CYS A 78 -24.13 43.34 32.85
C CYS A 78 -23.98 42.58 34.18
N GLY A 79 -22.73 42.24 34.54
CA GLY A 79 -22.13 42.46 35.88
C GLY A 79 -22.64 41.72 37.13
N LEU A 80 -23.91 41.33 37.24
CA LEU A 80 -24.42 40.61 38.43
C LEU A 80 -25.76 39.86 38.22
N PHE A 81 -26.36 39.87 37.02
CA PHE A 81 -27.60 39.14 36.75
C PHE A 81 -27.61 38.49 35.36
N VAL A 82 -28.12 37.26 35.27
CA VAL A 82 -28.40 36.56 34.00
C VAL A 82 -29.50 37.33 33.26
N CYS A 83 -29.23 37.78 32.03
CA CYS A 83 -30.22 38.44 31.17
C CYS A 83 -31.51 37.59 31.07
N PRO A 84 -32.66 38.05 31.61
CA PRO A 84 -33.90 37.24 31.69
C PRO A 84 -34.49 36.85 30.33
N TRP A 85 -34.01 37.45 29.24
CA TRP A 85 -34.57 37.36 27.90
C TRP A 85 -33.96 36.24 27.04
N ASN A 86 -32.92 35.53 27.52
CA ASN A 86 -32.30 34.42 26.80
C ASN A 86 -32.57 33.04 27.42
N ARG A 87 -33.81 32.79 27.87
CA ARG A 87 -34.30 31.42 28.11
C ARG A 87 -34.60 30.68 26.79
N ARG A 88 -33.63 30.59 25.88
CA ARG A 88 -33.69 29.62 24.79
C ARG A 88 -32.78 28.44 25.15
N LYS A 89 -33.45 27.32 25.38
CA LYS A 89 -32.87 26.05 25.84
C LYS A 89 -31.68 25.67 24.97
N LYS A 90 -30.62 25.23 25.64
CA LYS A 90 -29.48 24.53 25.05
C LYS A 90 -30.00 23.34 24.25
N THR A 91 -29.93 23.45 22.93
CA THR A 91 -29.91 22.32 22.03
C THR A 91 -29.00 22.70 20.86
N ILE A 92 -27.73 22.99 21.15
CA ILE A 92 -26.71 22.60 20.18
C ILE A 92 -26.72 21.08 20.29
N LYS A 93 -27.60 20.42 19.52
CA LYS A 93 -27.40 19.02 19.19
C LYS A 93 -26.04 19.01 18.52
N GLN A 94 -25.07 18.45 19.24
CA GLN A 94 -23.92 17.77 18.68
C GLN A 94 -24.28 17.36 17.26
N PHE A 95 -23.64 17.99 16.28
CA PHE A 95 -23.78 17.59 14.88
C PHE A 95 -23.12 16.22 14.80
N ASP A 96 -23.90 15.19 15.15
CA ASP A 96 -23.55 13.81 14.96
C ASP A 96 -23.69 13.56 13.45
N VAL A 97 -22.67 13.95 12.70
CA VAL A 97 -22.55 13.60 11.29
C VAL A 97 -22.26 12.11 11.28
N HIS A 98 -23.32 11.32 11.35
CA HIS A 98 -23.27 9.89 11.07
C HIS A 98 -22.95 9.69 9.60
N VAL A 99 -21.67 9.80 9.23
CA VAL A 99 -21.16 9.21 8.00
C VAL A 99 -21.18 7.70 8.24
N LYS A 100 -22.21 7.02 7.73
CA LYS A 100 -22.20 5.56 7.67
C LYS A 100 -20.92 5.16 6.93
N PRO A 101 -20.06 4.32 7.51
CA PRO A 101 -18.96 3.75 6.76
C PRO A 101 -19.59 2.99 5.59
N THR A 102 -19.35 3.43 4.37
CA THR A 102 -19.56 2.57 3.22
C THR A 102 -18.54 1.46 3.37
N GLU A 103 -18.97 0.33 3.94
CA GLU A 103 -18.21 -0.90 3.97
C GLU A 103 -18.08 -1.44 2.53
N THR A 104 -17.28 -0.80 1.69
CA THR A 104 -16.56 -1.54 0.65
C THR A 104 -15.41 -2.26 1.33
N ARG A 105 -15.80 -3.27 2.10
CA ARG A 105 -14.89 -4.29 2.61
C ARG A 105 -14.45 -5.14 1.42
N THR A 106 -13.55 -4.58 0.61
CA THR A 106 -12.66 -5.41 -0.20
C THR A 106 -11.69 -6.03 0.79
N THR A 107 -12.15 -7.08 1.47
CA THR A 107 -11.25 -8.00 2.17
C THR A 107 -10.33 -8.56 1.09
N ILE A 108 -9.21 -7.88 0.87
CA ILE A 108 -8.05 -8.52 0.27
C ILE A 108 -7.72 -9.60 1.30
N PRO A 109 -7.89 -10.89 0.98
CA PRO A 109 -7.55 -11.92 1.94
C PRO A 109 -6.10 -11.68 2.36
N ASP A 110 -5.86 -11.64 3.67
CA ASP A 110 -4.54 -11.55 4.34
C ASP A 110 -3.70 -12.82 4.13
N ARG A 111 -3.91 -13.45 2.98
CA ARG A 111 -3.29 -14.65 2.47
C ARG A 111 -2.94 -14.41 1.01
N TYR A 112 -2.08 -13.43 0.78
CA TYR A 112 -0.89 -13.81 0.02
C TYR A 112 -0.05 -14.68 0.95
N ASN A 113 -0.53 -15.91 1.19
CA ASN A 113 0.35 -17.03 1.37
C ASN A 113 1.01 -17.19 0.00
N CYS A 114 1.89 -16.25 -0.36
CA CYS A 114 3.12 -16.60 -1.01
C CYS A 114 3.87 -17.43 0.04
N GLU A 115 3.37 -18.65 0.30
CA GLU A 115 4.31 -19.75 0.35
C GLU A 115 5.13 -19.52 -0.91
N PRO A 116 6.44 -19.20 -0.79
CA PRO A 116 7.28 -19.33 -1.96
C PRO A 116 6.93 -20.72 -2.49
N PRO A 117 6.63 -20.91 -3.80
CA PRO A 117 6.52 -22.25 -4.33
C PRO A 117 7.75 -22.95 -3.76
N ARG A 118 7.52 -23.95 -2.89
CA ARG A 118 8.56 -24.62 -2.10
C ARG A 118 9.72 -24.69 -3.03
N GLN A 119 10.80 -23.97 -2.73
CA GLN A 119 11.93 -23.87 -3.63
C GLN A 119 12.26 -25.31 -4.00
N THR A 120 11.85 -25.73 -5.19
CA THR A 120 12.45 -26.86 -5.87
C THR A 120 13.74 -26.30 -6.46
N THR A 121 14.54 -25.64 -5.61
CA THR A 121 15.96 -25.75 -5.76
C THR A 121 16.19 -27.23 -5.58
N ASN A 122 16.37 -27.94 -6.70
CA ASN A 122 17.11 -29.19 -6.66
C ASN A 122 18.33 -28.91 -5.79
N GLY A 123 18.66 -29.78 -4.83
CA GLY A 123 19.42 -29.53 -3.58
C GLY A 123 20.75 -28.72 -3.64
N ASP A 124 21.12 -28.23 -4.80
CA ASP A 124 22.23 -27.36 -5.16
C ASP A 124 21.88 -25.85 -5.22
N GLY A 125 20.65 -25.43 -4.89
CA GLY A 125 20.30 -23.99 -4.81
C GLY A 125 20.11 -23.28 -6.16
N ARG A 126 20.00 -24.03 -7.26
CA ARG A 126 19.77 -23.51 -8.62
C ARG A 126 18.28 -23.44 -8.96
N TYR A 127 17.89 -22.43 -9.74
CA TYR A 127 16.51 -22.24 -10.19
C TYR A 127 16.18 -23.06 -11.45
N ILE A 128 17.17 -23.31 -12.30
CA ILE A 128 17.06 -24.04 -13.56
C ILE A 128 17.79 -25.38 -13.45
N GLN A 129 17.08 -26.46 -13.76
CA GLN A 129 17.69 -27.77 -13.91
C GLN A 129 18.51 -27.80 -15.20
N ARG A 130 19.81 -28.10 -15.08
CA ARG A 130 20.70 -28.28 -16.23
C ARG A 130 20.43 -29.62 -16.89
N ILE A 131 20.15 -29.61 -18.19
CA ILE A 131 19.94 -30.81 -19.01
C ILE A 131 20.99 -30.84 -20.13
N THR A 132 21.09 -29.76 -20.90
CA THR A 132 22.08 -29.63 -21.99
C THR A 132 23.38 -29.01 -21.50
N ASN A 133 23.36 -28.32 -20.37
CA ASN A 133 24.47 -27.57 -19.78
C ASN A 133 25.09 -26.59 -20.80
N ASP A 134 24.21 -25.86 -21.50
CA ASP A 134 24.59 -24.87 -22.48
C ASP A 134 24.46 -23.43 -21.94
N ALA A 135 24.96 -22.47 -22.72
CA ALA A 135 24.95 -21.05 -22.36
C ALA A 135 23.53 -20.48 -22.19
N ARG A 136 22.49 -21.16 -22.69
CA ARG A 136 21.11 -20.68 -22.61
C ARG A 136 20.52 -21.03 -21.25
N GLU A 137 20.82 -22.24 -20.75
CA GLU A 137 20.50 -22.61 -19.36
C GLU A 137 21.24 -21.73 -18.35
N ASP A 138 22.50 -21.33 -18.63
CA ASP A 138 23.23 -20.34 -17.83
C ASP A 138 22.52 -18.98 -17.80
N ALA A 139 22.14 -18.45 -18.96
CA ALA A 139 21.42 -17.19 -19.06
C ALA A 139 20.04 -17.24 -18.37
N MET A 140 19.33 -18.36 -18.45
CA MET A 140 18.07 -18.54 -17.72
C MET A 140 18.28 -18.51 -16.20
N GLU A 141 19.35 -19.13 -15.70
CA GLU A 141 19.69 -19.10 -14.27
C GLU A 141 19.99 -17.67 -13.79
N ASP A 142 20.79 -16.91 -14.56
CA ASP A 142 21.11 -15.52 -14.25
C ASP A 142 19.85 -14.64 -14.24
N ASN A 143 18.97 -14.79 -15.23
CA ASN A 143 17.67 -14.12 -15.27
C ASN A 143 16.81 -14.45 -14.05
N MET A 144 16.75 -15.71 -13.63
CA MET A 144 15.98 -16.12 -12.44
C MET A 144 16.57 -15.56 -11.16
N ARG A 145 17.89 -15.46 -11.08
CA ARG A 145 18.56 -14.86 -9.92
C ARG A 145 18.29 -13.37 -9.82
N GLU A 146 18.27 -12.66 -10.95
CA GLU A 146 17.87 -11.25 -10.99
C GLU A 146 16.41 -11.07 -10.53
N VAL A 147 15.50 -11.87 -11.08
CA VAL A 147 14.08 -11.87 -10.68
C VAL A 147 13.91 -12.15 -9.18
N ALA A 148 14.67 -13.08 -8.61
CA ALA A 148 14.62 -13.36 -7.19
C ALA A 148 15.05 -12.13 -6.35
N GLY A 149 16.05 -11.38 -6.82
CA GLY A 149 16.49 -10.13 -6.21
C GLY A 149 15.43 -9.04 -6.27
N THR A 150 14.87 -8.78 -7.45
CA THR A 150 13.81 -7.78 -7.63
C THR A 150 12.54 -8.14 -6.85
N LEU A 151 12.20 -9.43 -6.73
CA LEU A 151 11.08 -9.88 -5.91
C LEU A 151 11.31 -9.63 -4.41
N SER A 152 12.55 -9.77 -3.93
CA SER A 152 12.90 -9.40 -2.56
C SER A 152 12.73 -7.90 -2.33
N ASP A 153 13.14 -7.06 -3.28
CA ASP A 153 12.93 -5.61 -3.21
C ASP A 153 11.44 -5.25 -3.22
N LEU A 154 10.65 -5.89 -4.11
CA LEU A 154 9.19 -5.73 -4.17
C LEU A 154 8.52 -6.11 -2.85
N LYS A 155 9.00 -7.15 -2.17
CA LYS A 155 8.50 -7.53 -0.85
C LYS A 155 8.76 -6.44 0.19
N ASN A 156 9.94 -5.82 0.17
CA ASN A 156 10.26 -4.73 1.09
C ASN A 156 9.37 -3.51 0.83
N ILE A 157 9.23 -3.10 -0.44
CA ILE A 157 8.32 -2.02 -0.85
C ILE A 157 6.89 -2.31 -0.39
N ALA A 158 6.40 -3.53 -0.61
CA ALA A 158 5.07 -3.92 -0.16
C ALA A 158 4.90 -3.86 1.37
N SER A 159 5.94 -4.21 2.13
CA SER A 159 5.93 -4.08 3.59
C SER A 159 5.86 -2.62 4.03
N ASP A 160 6.65 -1.76 3.39
CA ASP A 160 6.71 -0.32 3.71
C ASP A 160 5.40 0.38 3.34
N MET A 161 4.85 0.12 2.14
CA MET A 161 3.53 0.61 1.75
C MET A 161 2.45 0.19 2.75
N ASN A 162 2.45 -1.08 3.20
CA ASN A 162 1.47 -1.55 4.17
C ASN A 162 1.60 -0.86 5.54
N ARG A 163 2.81 -0.54 5.99
CA ARG A 163 3.01 0.23 7.23
C ARG A 163 2.51 1.66 7.08
N GLU A 164 2.83 2.31 5.96
CA GLU A 164 2.42 3.68 5.69
C GLU A 164 0.89 3.80 5.57
N ILE A 165 0.25 2.89 4.84
CA ILE A 165 -1.22 2.85 4.73
C ILE A 165 -1.87 2.67 6.11
N LYS A 166 -1.34 1.78 6.97
CA LYS A 166 -1.87 1.60 8.33
C LYS A 166 -1.74 2.86 9.17
N ARG A 167 -0.60 3.55 9.08
CA ARG A 167 -0.39 4.84 9.76
C ARG A 167 -1.42 5.87 9.28
N GLN A 168 -1.57 6.02 7.97
CA GLN A 168 -2.48 6.99 7.37
C GLN A 168 -3.94 6.70 7.71
N ASN A 169 -4.36 5.43 7.70
CA ASN A 169 -5.73 5.06 8.10
C ASN A 169 -6.03 5.46 9.55
N ASN A 170 -5.10 5.22 10.48
CA ASN A 170 -5.29 5.65 11.87
C ASN A 170 -5.38 7.17 11.99
N LEU A 171 -4.55 7.90 11.24
CA LEU A 171 -4.58 9.36 11.22
C LEU A 171 -5.90 9.90 10.65
N VAL A 172 -6.43 9.28 9.60
CA VAL A 172 -7.74 9.61 9.03
C VAL A 172 -8.85 9.35 10.06
N ASP A 173 -8.79 8.25 10.80
CA ASP A 173 -9.75 7.96 11.87
C ASP A 173 -9.70 9.02 12.98
N ASP A 174 -8.50 9.48 13.36
CA ASP A 174 -8.32 10.52 14.37
C ASP A 174 -8.85 11.88 13.88
N ILE A 175 -8.57 12.25 12.63
CA ILE A 175 -9.13 13.44 11.98
C ILE A 175 -10.66 13.33 11.98
N ASN A 176 -11.25 12.20 11.60
CA ASN A 176 -12.69 12.04 11.51
C ASN A 176 -13.42 12.09 12.87
N ARG A 177 -12.70 11.94 13.99
CA ARG A 177 -13.26 12.02 15.35
C ARG A 177 -13.18 13.40 15.98
N LYS A 178 -12.35 14.29 15.45
CA LYS A 178 -12.27 15.69 15.88
C LYS A 178 -13.53 16.45 15.40
#